data_AF-I8AJA9-F1
#
_entry.id   AF-I8AJA9-F1
#
_cell.length_a   1.000
_cell.length_b   1.000
_cell.length_c   1.000
_cell.angle_alpha   90.00
_cell.angle_beta   90.00
_cell.angle_gamma   90.00
#
_symmetry.space_group_name_H-M   'P 1'
#
loop_
_entity.id
_entity.type
_entity.pdbx_description
1 polymer ?
#
loop_
_entity_poly.entity_id
_entity_poly.type
_entity_poly.pdbx_seq_one_letter_code
_entity_poly.pdbx_strand_id
1 'polypeptide(L)'
;MPVSVVFNQININNQEGNAAVSAGQNNMPDWTAIVKINHGNGSQVGISFTSGNINTVFDNDVTDTPVAQPEFGNPQPTSQI
;
A
#
# COMPACT_ATOMS: atom_id res chain seq x y z
N MET A 1 9.60 30.82 12.30
CA MET A 1 9.83 30.88 10.84
C MET A 1 9.95 29.45 10.33
N PRO A 2 9.26 29.06 9.24
CA PRO A 2 9.43 27.72 8.69
C PRO A 2 10.86 27.56 8.17
N VAL A 3 11.50 26.45 8.55
CA VAL A 3 12.83 26.09 8.08
C VAL A 3 12.67 25.36 6.75
N SER A 4 13.32 25.87 5.70
CA SER A 4 13.38 25.20 4.40
C SER A 4 14.41 24.08 4.46
N VAL A 5 13.98 22.86 4.15
CA VAL A 5 14.87 21.72 3.96
C VAL A 5 14.94 21.45 2.46
N VAL A 6 16.09 21.74 1.85
CA VAL A 6 16.32 21.55 0.41
C VAL A 6 16.96 20.18 0.20
N PHE A 7 16.26 19.31 -0.51
CA PHE A 7 16.81 18.04 -0.98
C PHE A 7 17.31 18.22 -2.42
N ASN A 8 18.52 17.74 -2.72
CA ASN A 8 19.06 17.80 -4.09
C ASN A 8 18.37 16.80 -5.01
N GLN A 9 18.09 15.59 -4.52
CA GLN A 9 17.31 14.57 -5.21
C GLN A 9 16.71 13.59 -4.20
N ILE A 10 15.55 13.01 -4.54
CA ILE A 10 14.99 11.84 -3.87
C ILE A 10 15.16 10.67 -4.82
N ASN A 11 15.99 9.69 -4.45
CA ASN A 11 16.14 8.47 -5.23
C ASN A 11 15.41 7.31 -4.55
N ILE A 12 14.41 6.77 -5.22
CA ILE A 12 13.59 5.66 -4.73
C ILE A 12 13.97 4.43 -5.54
N ASN A 13 14.64 3.48 -4.89
CA ASN A 13 15.05 2.24 -5.55
C ASN A 13 13.90 1.23 -5.67
N ASN A 14 12.94 1.27 -4.75
CA ASN A 14 11.72 0.46 -4.81
C ASN A 14 10.61 1.06 -3.94
N GLN A 15 9.36 0.85 -4.35
CA GLN A 15 8.14 1.10 -3.56
C GLN A 15 7.19 -0.05 -3.83
N GLU A 16 6.71 -0.71 -2.77
CA GLU A 16 5.77 -1.81 -2.92
C GLU A 16 4.66 -1.71 -1.88
N GLY A 17 3.42 -1.84 -2.37
CA GLY A 17 2.19 -1.89 -1.59
C GLY A 17 1.90 -0.63 -0.77
N ASN A 18 0.82 0.09 -1.09
CA ASN A 18 0.33 1.17 -0.24
C ASN A 18 1.41 2.20 0.16
N ALA A 19 2.23 2.63 -0.82
CA ALA A 19 3.41 3.46 -0.57
C ALA A 19 3.21 4.88 -1.11
N ALA A 20 3.80 5.87 -0.43
CA ALA A 20 3.83 7.25 -0.87
C ALA A 20 5.17 7.90 -0.51
N VAL A 21 5.64 8.79 -1.39
CA VAL A 21 6.74 9.71 -1.08
C VAL A 21 6.22 11.13 -1.21
N SER A 22 6.42 11.93 -0.16
CA SER A 22 5.97 13.32 -0.14
C SER A 22 6.94 14.23 0.58
N ALA A 23 6.90 15.52 0.22
CA ALA A 23 7.73 16.57 0.79
C ALA A 23 6.85 17.81 1.08
N GLY A 24 7.13 18.52 2.17
CA GLY A 24 6.33 19.64 2.64
C GLY A 24 5.19 19.22 3.58
N GLN A 25 4.21 20.10 3.77
CA GLN A 25 2.98 19.74 4.48
C GLN A 25 2.14 18.84 3.59
N ASN A 26 1.87 17.63 4.06
CA ASN A 26 1.03 16.69 3.36
C ASN A 26 -0.09 16.21 4.28
N ASN A 27 -1.32 16.37 3.82
CA ASN A 27 -2.49 15.77 4.42
C ASN A 27 -2.94 14.64 3.48
N MET A 28 -2.84 13.40 3.95
CA MET A 28 -3.35 12.22 3.24
C MET A 28 -4.58 11.65 3.97
N PRO A 29 -5.67 12.42 4.12
CA PRO A 29 -6.90 11.89 4.70
C PRO A 29 -7.40 10.76 3.77
N ASP A 30 -7.98 9.73 4.36
CA ASP A 30 -8.57 8.60 3.65
C ASP A 30 -7.57 7.77 2.81
N TRP A 31 -6.27 7.89 3.08
CA TRP A 31 -5.28 6.97 2.54
C TRP A 31 -5.53 5.56 3.10
N THR A 32 -6.01 4.67 2.22
CA THR A 32 -6.30 3.28 2.57
C THR A 32 -5.87 2.35 1.45
N ALA A 33 -5.38 1.17 1.84
CA ALA A 33 -5.21 0.05 0.93
C ALA A 33 -5.85 -1.17 1.57
N ILE A 34 -6.71 -1.83 0.80
CA ILE A 34 -7.32 -3.09 1.19
C ILE A 34 -6.93 -4.10 0.14
N VAL A 35 -6.34 -5.21 0.58
CA VAL A 35 -5.87 -6.25 -0.33
C VAL A 35 -6.08 -7.62 0.31
N LYS A 36 -6.53 -8.56 -0.50
CA LYS A 36 -6.40 -10.00 -0.22
C LYS A 36 -5.47 -10.57 -1.27
N ILE A 37 -4.45 -11.30 -0.83
CA ILE A 37 -3.49 -11.91 -1.74
C ILE A 37 -3.21 -13.34 -1.33
N ASN A 38 -3.37 -14.24 -2.30
CA ASN A 38 -3.06 -15.65 -2.20
C ASN A 38 -1.77 -15.94 -2.98
N HIS A 39 -0.62 -15.83 -2.33
CA HIS A 39 0.66 -15.86 -3.02
C HIS A 39 1.15 -17.24 -3.47
N GLY A 40 0.44 -18.34 -3.19
CA GLY A 40 0.86 -19.69 -3.58
C GLY A 40 2.34 -19.96 -3.26
N ASN A 41 3.20 -19.96 -4.29
CA ASN A 41 4.66 -20.11 -4.17
C ASN A 41 5.42 -18.92 -3.56
N GLY A 42 4.72 -17.85 -3.15
CA GLY A 42 5.34 -16.63 -2.66
C GLY A 42 5.85 -15.70 -3.77
N SER A 43 6.53 -14.64 -3.34
CA SER A 43 7.30 -13.73 -4.20
C SER A 43 8.78 -14.11 -4.16
N GLN A 44 9.44 -14.18 -5.32
CA GLN A 44 10.89 -14.38 -5.42
C GLN A 44 11.55 -13.06 -5.85
N VAL A 45 12.55 -12.61 -5.09
CA VAL A 45 13.27 -11.35 -5.36
C VAL A 45 14.75 -11.64 -5.51
N GLY A 46 15.36 -11.16 -6.60
CA GLY A 46 16.77 -11.37 -6.92
C GLY A 46 17.04 -12.66 -7.71
N ILE A 47 18.28 -13.17 -7.63
CA ILE A 47 18.65 -14.43 -8.31
C ILE A 47 18.05 -15.59 -7.53
N SER A 48 16.98 -16.18 -8.05
CA SER A 48 16.26 -17.30 -7.43
C SER A 48 16.08 -18.47 -8.39
N PHE A 49 16.25 -19.70 -7.90
CA PHE A 49 15.91 -20.92 -8.61
C PHE A 49 14.93 -21.74 -7.78
N THR A 50 13.78 -22.07 -8.36
CA THR A 50 12.69 -22.75 -7.66
C THR A 50 12.17 -23.86 -8.56
N SER A 51 12.30 -25.11 -8.12
CA SER A 51 11.94 -26.31 -8.91
C SER A 51 11.25 -27.36 -8.05
N GLY A 52 10.35 -28.15 -8.65
CA GLY A 52 9.63 -29.23 -7.98
C GLY A 52 8.45 -28.79 -7.09
N ASN A 53 7.92 -27.58 -7.27
CA ASN A 53 6.87 -27.04 -6.40
C ASN A 53 5.47 -27.29 -6.98
N ILE A 54 4.56 -27.76 -6.13
CA ILE A 54 3.12 -27.83 -6.41
C ILE A 54 2.45 -26.95 -5.37
N ASN A 55 1.73 -25.93 -5.81
CA ASN A 55 1.00 -25.02 -4.94
C ASN A 55 -0.50 -25.18 -5.19
N THR A 56 -1.25 -25.51 -4.14
CA THR A 56 -2.70 -25.58 -4.20
C THR A 56 -3.26 -24.62 -3.16
N VAL A 57 -4.02 -23.62 -3.62
CA VAL A 57 -4.71 -22.68 -2.74
C VAL A 57 -6.19 -22.98 -2.79
N PHE A 58 -6.76 -23.32 -1.64
CA PHE A 58 -8.20 -23.46 -1.47
C PHE A 58 -8.69 -22.29 -0.63
N ASP A 59 -9.58 -21.52 -1.22
CA ASP A 59 -10.12 -20.29 -0.65
C ASP A 59 -11.63 -20.34 -0.79
N ASN A 60 -12.25 -21.17 0.05
CA ASN A 60 -13.67 -21.50 -0.05
C ASN A 60 -14.46 -20.71 1.00
N ASP A 61 -14.43 -19.39 0.86
CA ASP A 61 -15.29 -18.49 1.61
C ASP A 61 -16.64 -18.26 0.87
N VAL A 62 -17.70 -18.00 1.64
CA VAL A 62 -19.03 -17.64 1.08
C VAL A 62 -19.05 -16.18 0.65
N THR A 63 -18.21 -15.34 1.27
CA THR A 63 -18.02 -13.94 0.93
C THR A 63 -16.55 -13.61 1.11
N ASP A 64 -15.92 -13.26 -0.01
CA ASP A 64 -14.52 -12.89 -0.06
C ASP A 64 -14.35 -11.39 0.22
N THR A 65 -13.52 -11.05 1.21
CA THR A 65 -13.01 -9.69 1.48
C THR A 65 -14.09 -8.61 1.37
N PRO A 66 -15.08 -8.57 2.29
CA PRO A 66 -16.03 -7.46 2.30
C PRO A 66 -15.30 -6.17 2.68
N VAL A 67 -15.04 -5.33 1.68
CA VAL A 67 -14.42 -4.02 1.88
C VAL A 67 -15.48 -2.98 2.23
N ALA A 68 -15.21 -2.16 3.24
CA ALA A 68 -16.05 -1.02 3.61
C ALA A 68 -15.25 0.26 3.40
N GLN A 69 -15.88 1.27 2.79
CA GLN A 69 -15.30 2.61 2.69
C GLN A 69 -15.35 3.28 4.08
N PRO A 70 -14.23 3.77 4.63
CA PRO A 70 -14.21 4.39 5.96
C PRO A 70 -15.06 5.67 6.06
N GLU A 71 -15.44 6.28 4.93
CA GLU A 71 -16.08 7.60 4.90
C GLU A 71 -17.61 7.60 5.11
N PHE A 72 -18.30 6.44 5.16
CA PHE A 72 -19.77 6.41 5.21
C PHE A 72 -20.37 7.15 6.43
N GLY A 73 -19.58 7.42 7.48
CA GLY A 73 -20.02 8.11 8.70
C GLY A 73 -19.23 9.35 9.14
N ASN A 74 -18.21 9.81 8.39
CA ASN A 74 -17.34 10.92 8.85
C ASN A 74 -16.79 11.80 7.71
N PRO A 75 -17.55 12.79 7.19
CA PRO A 75 -17.04 13.71 6.18
C PRO A 75 -15.90 14.57 6.76
N GLN A 76 -14.70 14.46 6.19
CA GLN A 76 -13.56 15.25 6.65
C GLN A 76 -13.67 16.72 6.23
N PRO A 77 -13.21 17.67 7.05
CA PRO A 77 -13.17 19.09 6.67
C PRO A 77 -12.13 19.32 5.57
N THR A 78 -12.56 19.85 4.42
CA THR A 78 -11.72 20.18 3.26
C THR A 78 -11.03 21.54 3.34
N SER A 79 -11.04 22.20 4.50
CA SER A 79 -10.42 23.51 4.71
C SER A 79 -9.36 23.45 5.79
N GLN A 80 -8.12 23.78 5.43
CA GLN A 80 -7.04 24.06 6.38
C GLN A 80 -6.51 25.47 6.08
N ILE A 81 -6.39 26.29 7.15
CA ILE A 81 -5.88 27.68 7.11
C ILE A 81 -4.38 27.67 6.87
#